data_AF-A0A2V8ZN78-F1
#
_entry.id   AF-A0A2V8ZN78-F1
#
_cell.length_a   1.000
_cell.length_b   1.000
_cell.length_c   1.000
_cell.angle_alpha   90.00
_cell.angle_beta   90.00
_cell.angle_gamma   90.00
#
_symmetry.space_group_name_H-M   'P 1'
#
loop_
_entity.id
_entity.type
_entity.pdbx_description
1 polymer ?
#
loop_
_entity_poly.entity_id
_entity_poly.type
_entity_poly.pdbx_seq_one_letter_code
_entity_poly.pdbx_strand_id
1 'polypeptide(L)'
;MKGMWVFRYHALSNRGFDLHKLTAILLVLIALLIPVGARAVRPQSDAGTHSARKIEITDRDLFATKGWNSTQVCVLGFRLGMSRAEATKNAYGHRLRLVAHDDWISPRCSERCVVCDAKGICPGIALSFSSDNRVSGIHVQRIPEDAAPIVRRAAIVRKFRGRTYSLFNRYSNDLRLGLVGLEDSKDEGVYKYLRYGLTIFVSANPHGPECTSDLTVTFTAPESPCRK
;
A
#
# COMPACT_ATOMS: atom_id res chain seq x y z
N MET A 1 35.53 6.06 -21.68
CA MET A 1 35.60 4.65 -22.11
C MET A 1 34.24 4.01 -21.90
N LYS A 2 33.54 3.64 -22.98
CA LYS A 2 32.16 3.12 -22.95
C LYS A 2 32.19 1.59 -22.99
N GLY A 3 31.78 0.95 -21.90
CA GLY A 3 31.57 -0.50 -21.82
C GLY A 3 30.16 -0.87 -22.26
N MET A 4 30.06 -1.51 -23.42
CA MET A 4 28.82 -1.97 -24.04
C MET A 4 28.59 -3.43 -23.62
N TRP A 5 27.58 -3.69 -22.80
CA TRP A 5 27.21 -5.05 -22.40
C TRP A 5 26.06 -5.56 -23.26
N VAL A 6 26.37 -6.54 -24.10
CA VAL A 6 25.42 -7.27 -24.95
C VAL A 6 24.83 -8.42 -24.14
N PHE A 7 23.53 -8.38 -23.86
CA PHE A 7 22.81 -9.52 -23.29
C PHE A 7 22.15 -10.34 -24.41
N ARG A 8 22.64 -11.58 -24.60
CA ARG A 8 21.99 -12.63 -25.40
C ARG A 8 20.76 -13.15 -24.66
N TYR A 9 19.59 -13.09 -25.29
CA TYR A 9 18.39 -13.79 -24.86
C TYR A 9 18.38 -15.19 -25.49
N HIS A 10 18.40 -16.24 -24.68
CA HIS A 10 18.03 -17.58 -25.11
C HIS A 10 16.51 -17.74 -25.01
N ALA A 11 15.88 -17.95 -26.17
CA ALA A 11 14.49 -18.38 -26.29
C ALA A 11 14.42 -19.91 -26.18
N LEU A 12 13.60 -20.41 -25.25
CA LEU A 12 13.08 -21.78 -25.22
C LEU A 12 11.62 -21.68 -24.76
N SER A 13 10.66 -21.83 -25.66
CA SER A 13 10.11 -23.08 -26.23
C SER A 13 8.79 -23.42 -25.51
N ASN A 14 7.71 -23.06 -26.20
CA ASN A 14 6.33 -23.38 -25.85
C ASN A 14 6.13 -24.90 -25.88
N ARG A 15 5.69 -25.49 -24.77
CA ARG A 15 4.97 -26.76 -24.78
C ARG A 15 3.53 -26.49 -24.37
N GLY A 16 2.62 -26.67 -25.32
CA GLY A 16 1.18 -26.66 -25.10
C GLY A 16 0.80 -27.85 -24.23
N PHE A 17 0.09 -27.59 -23.14
CA PHE A 17 -0.63 -28.59 -22.39
C PHE A 17 -2.09 -28.55 -22.82
N ASP A 18 -2.51 -29.65 -23.43
CA ASP A 18 -3.85 -29.88 -23.95
C ASP A 18 -4.78 -30.25 -22.77
N LEU A 19 -5.62 -29.32 -22.35
CA LEU A 19 -6.48 -29.42 -21.16
C LEU A 19 -7.97 -29.55 -21.56
N HIS A 20 -8.28 -30.45 -22.49
CA HIS A 20 -9.66 -30.64 -22.98
C HIS A 20 -10.18 -32.08 -22.98
N LYS A 21 -9.62 -33.00 -22.19
CA LYS A 21 -10.11 -34.40 -22.12
C LYS A 21 -10.25 -35.03 -20.73
N LEU A 22 -10.56 -34.25 -19.68
CA LEU A 22 -10.91 -34.81 -18.36
C LEU A 22 -12.06 -34.07 -17.69
N THR A 23 -13.16 -33.90 -18.42
CA THR A 23 -14.49 -33.66 -17.85
C THR A 23 -15.37 -34.86 -18.14
N ALA A 24 -16.11 -35.29 -17.12
CA ALA A 24 -17.10 -36.37 -17.05
C ALA A 24 -16.59 -37.62 -16.33
N ILE A 25 -17.42 -38.13 -15.41
CA ILE A 25 -17.20 -39.28 -14.51
C ILE A 25 -16.56 -38.92 -13.15
N LEU A 26 -17.15 -37.98 -12.39
CA LEU A 26 -17.21 -38.09 -10.91
C LEU A 26 -18.23 -37.10 -10.28
N LEU A 27 -19.45 -37.00 -10.82
CA LEU A 27 -20.46 -36.03 -10.36
C LEU A 27 -21.82 -36.67 -9.95
N VAL A 28 -21.86 -37.95 -9.56
CA VAL A 28 -23.14 -38.64 -9.27
C VAL A 28 -23.21 -39.36 -7.90
N LEU A 29 -22.17 -39.34 -7.04
CA LEU A 29 -22.14 -40.20 -5.84
C LEU A 29 -21.83 -39.53 -4.49
N ILE A 30 -22.05 -38.21 -4.33
CA ILE A 30 -22.00 -37.55 -3.00
C ILE A 30 -23.22 -36.63 -2.85
N ALA A 31 -24.40 -37.17 -3.15
CA ALA A 31 -25.68 -36.53 -2.89
C ALA A 31 -26.61 -37.56 -2.27
N LEU A 32 -26.29 -38.06 -1.08
CA LEU A 32 -27.19 -38.74 -0.14
C LEU A 32 -26.38 -39.15 1.09
N LEU A 33 -26.94 -38.96 2.30
CA LEU A 33 -26.36 -39.15 3.64
C LEU A 33 -25.61 -37.89 4.14
N ILE A 34 -26.07 -37.07 5.10
CA ILE A 34 -26.92 -37.32 6.29
C ILE A 34 -27.56 -35.98 6.73
N PRO A 35 -28.78 -35.99 7.31
CA PRO A 35 -29.51 -34.79 7.77
C PRO A 35 -29.26 -34.42 9.25
N VAL A 36 -29.59 -33.15 9.55
CA VAL A 36 -30.18 -32.59 10.79
C VAL A 36 -29.38 -32.74 12.10
N GLY A 37 -28.80 -31.61 12.52
CA GLY A 37 -28.38 -31.35 13.90
C GLY A 37 -28.41 -29.86 14.19
N ALA A 38 -29.55 -29.38 14.69
CA ALA A 38 -29.76 -27.99 15.08
C ALA A 38 -28.88 -27.62 16.28
N ARG A 39 -28.05 -26.58 16.14
CA ARG A 39 -27.80 -25.61 17.22
C ARG A 39 -27.78 -24.22 16.59
N ALA A 40 -28.89 -23.51 16.79
CA ALA A 40 -28.93 -22.06 16.63
C ALA A 40 -28.00 -21.43 17.66
N VAL A 41 -26.73 -21.25 17.28
CA VAL A 41 -25.82 -20.37 17.98
C VAL A 41 -26.29 -18.95 17.67
N ARG A 42 -26.98 -18.33 18.64
CA ARG A 42 -27.18 -16.88 18.64
C ARG A 42 -25.79 -16.23 18.52
N PRO A 43 -25.51 -15.40 17.50
CA PRO A 43 -24.32 -14.58 17.55
C PRO A 43 -24.46 -13.71 18.80
N GLN A 44 -23.54 -13.91 19.75
CA GLN A 44 -23.26 -12.91 20.77
C GLN A 44 -23.05 -11.59 20.01
N SER A 45 -23.88 -10.61 20.38
CA SER A 45 -23.64 -9.22 20.09
C SER A 45 -22.26 -8.89 20.64
N ASP A 46 -21.23 -9.02 19.81
CA ASP A 46 -19.92 -8.45 20.07
C ASP A 46 -20.16 -6.98 20.38
N ALA A 47 -19.78 -6.62 21.61
CA ALA A 47 -19.76 -5.26 22.08
C ALA A 47 -19.14 -4.39 20.98
N GLY A 48 -19.96 -3.45 20.48
CA GLY A 48 -19.65 -2.55 19.38
C GLY A 48 -18.40 -1.72 19.67
N THR A 49 -17.24 -2.31 19.42
CA THR A 49 -16.11 -1.53 18.93
C THR A 49 -16.53 -1.18 17.53
N HIS A 50 -16.95 0.07 17.28
CA HIS A 50 -17.16 0.58 15.94
C HIS A 50 -15.90 0.29 15.12
N SER A 51 -15.87 -0.85 14.43
CA SER A 51 -14.82 -1.22 13.52
C SER A 51 -14.98 -0.28 12.35
N ALA A 52 -14.34 0.88 12.45
CA ALA A 52 -14.37 1.90 11.44
C ALA A 52 -13.99 1.23 10.12
N ARG A 53 -14.93 1.22 9.17
CA ARG A 53 -14.80 0.52 7.90
C ARG A 53 -13.45 0.90 7.26
N LYS A 54 -12.63 -0.11 6.97
CA LYS A 54 -11.35 0.09 6.32
C LYS A 54 -11.54 0.62 4.88
N ILE A 55 -10.61 1.45 4.45
CA ILE A 55 -10.59 2.15 3.15
C ILE A 55 -9.33 1.69 2.42
N GLU A 56 -9.50 0.76 1.48
CA GLU A 56 -8.43 0.37 0.56
C GLU A 56 -8.28 1.44 -0.53
N ILE A 57 -7.19 2.20 -0.48
CA ILE A 57 -7.00 3.38 -1.34
C ILE A 57 -6.65 3.02 -2.79
N THR A 58 -6.33 1.74 -3.07
CA THR A 58 -6.25 1.23 -4.45
C THR A 58 -7.61 1.01 -5.09
N ASP A 59 -8.67 0.94 -4.28
CA ASP A 59 -10.01 0.60 -4.75
C ASP A 59 -10.97 1.79 -4.61
N ARG A 60 -10.67 2.71 -3.69
CA ARG A 60 -11.52 3.86 -3.35
C ARG A 60 -10.75 5.16 -3.31
N ASP A 61 -11.46 6.25 -3.60
CA ASP A 61 -10.97 7.60 -3.38
C ASP A 61 -11.05 7.94 -1.88
N LEU A 62 -9.89 8.07 -1.24
CA LEU A 62 -9.77 8.40 0.17
C LEU A 62 -10.42 9.76 0.47
N PHE A 63 -10.17 10.76 -0.37
CA PHE A 63 -10.61 12.14 -0.14
C PHE A 63 -12.09 12.37 -0.48
N ALA A 64 -12.75 11.39 -1.11
CA ALA A 64 -14.21 11.37 -1.26
C ALA A 64 -14.92 10.82 0.00
N THR A 65 -14.20 10.13 0.88
CA THR A 65 -14.76 9.57 2.12
C THR A 65 -14.83 10.68 3.18
N LYS A 66 -15.97 10.89 3.82
CA LYS A 66 -16.08 11.90 4.89
C LYS A 66 -15.56 11.36 6.22
N GLY A 67 -14.88 12.22 6.99
CA GLY A 67 -14.47 11.91 8.36
C GLY A 67 -13.47 10.76 8.49
N TRP A 68 -12.69 10.50 7.43
CA TRP A 68 -11.67 9.46 7.47
C TRP A 68 -10.49 9.88 8.37
N ASN A 69 -9.73 8.90 8.85
CA ASN A 69 -8.37 9.08 9.38
C ASN A 69 -7.49 7.89 9.00
N SER A 70 -6.19 8.00 9.26
CA SER A 70 -5.17 7.01 8.93
C SER A 70 -5.42 5.61 9.49
N THR A 71 -6.15 5.46 10.61
CA THR A 71 -6.45 4.14 11.18
C THR A 71 -7.39 3.33 10.29
N GLN A 72 -8.14 4.00 9.41
CA GLN A 72 -9.02 3.37 8.43
C GLN A 72 -8.31 3.05 7.13
N VAL A 73 -7.16 3.67 6.85
CA VAL A 73 -6.46 3.55 5.57
C VAL A 73 -5.80 2.17 5.45
N CYS A 74 -6.01 1.53 4.30
CA CYS A 74 -5.29 0.37 3.82
C CYS A 74 -4.64 0.67 2.47
N VAL A 75 -3.44 0.13 2.24
CA VAL A 75 -2.73 0.20 0.95
C VAL A 75 -2.29 -1.22 0.60
N LEU A 76 -2.90 -1.85 -0.41
CA LEU A 76 -2.70 -3.27 -0.72
C LEU A 76 -2.84 -4.17 0.53
N GLY A 77 -3.86 -3.92 1.34
CA GLY A 77 -4.07 -4.62 2.60
C GLY A 77 -3.16 -4.19 3.75
N PHE A 78 -2.07 -3.45 3.51
CA PHE A 78 -1.22 -2.90 4.57
C PHE A 78 -1.97 -1.84 5.38
N ARG A 79 -1.95 -1.94 6.71
CA ARG A 79 -2.66 -1.07 7.65
C ARG A 79 -1.85 -0.84 8.92
N LEU A 80 -2.08 0.28 9.58
CA LEU A 80 -1.47 0.59 10.87
C LEU A 80 -1.82 -0.48 11.92
N GLY A 81 -0.86 -0.75 12.80
CA GLY A 81 -0.98 -1.69 13.90
C GLY A 81 -0.89 -3.17 13.51
N MET A 82 -0.69 -3.54 12.25
CA MET A 82 -0.34 -4.93 11.91
C MET A 82 1.04 -5.27 12.47
N SER A 83 1.18 -6.46 13.04
CA SER A 83 2.49 -7.00 13.37
C SER A 83 3.35 -7.19 12.11
N ARG A 84 4.67 -7.24 12.29
CA ARG A 84 5.61 -7.57 11.21
C ARG A 84 5.29 -8.91 10.54
N ALA A 85 4.84 -9.90 11.31
CA ALA A 85 4.44 -11.20 10.78
C ALA A 85 3.20 -11.09 9.87
N GLU A 86 2.17 -10.35 10.30
CA GLU A 86 0.98 -10.08 9.48
C GLU A 86 1.34 -9.29 8.21
N ALA A 87 2.15 -8.25 8.32
CA ALA A 87 2.60 -7.46 7.18
C ALA A 87 3.40 -8.32 6.18
N THR A 88 4.27 -9.19 6.69
CA THR A 88 5.04 -10.14 5.85
C THR A 88 4.13 -11.12 5.13
N LYS A 89 3.16 -11.71 5.84
CA LYS A 89 2.15 -12.60 5.25
C LYS A 89 1.29 -11.88 4.20
N ASN A 90 0.88 -10.64 4.47
CA ASN A 90 0.15 -9.80 3.53
C ASN A 90 0.97 -9.54 2.26
N ALA A 91 2.25 -9.16 2.40
CA ALA A 91 3.15 -8.96 1.28
C ALA A 91 3.22 -10.22 0.40
N TYR A 92 3.45 -11.40 0.99
CA TYR A 92 3.49 -12.66 0.25
C TYR A 92 2.18 -12.98 -0.48
N GLY A 93 1.03 -12.70 0.15
CA GLY A 93 -0.29 -12.84 -0.49
C GLY A 93 -0.44 -12.00 -1.77
N HIS A 94 0.33 -10.90 -1.88
CA HIS A 94 0.37 -10.03 -3.05
C HIS A 94 1.59 -10.26 -3.95
N ARG A 95 2.36 -11.34 -3.75
CA ARG A 95 3.64 -11.62 -4.45
C ARG A 95 4.70 -10.52 -4.25
N LEU A 96 4.67 -9.90 -3.07
CA LEU A 96 5.60 -8.88 -2.61
C LEU A 96 6.41 -9.43 -1.42
N ARG A 97 7.47 -8.69 -1.06
CA ARG A 97 8.33 -8.94 0.10
C ARG A 97 8.69 -7.62 0.77
N LEU A 98 8.96 -7.69 2.07
CA LEU A 98 9.54 -6.59 2.83
C LEU A 98 11.07 -6.67 2.72
N VAL A 99 11.72 -5.60 2.28
CA VAL A 99 13.17 -5.50 2.10
C VAL A 99 13.69 -4.32 2.93
N ALA A 100 14.91 -4.40 3.45
CA ALA A 100 15.54 -3.27 4.15
C ALA A 100 15.70 -2.08 3.18
N HIS A 101 15.51 -0.86 3.68
CA HIS A 101 15.63 0.35 2.86
C HIS A 101 17.07 0.62 2.41
N ASP A 102 18.03 0.41 3.30
CA ASP A 102 19.41 0.91 3.15
C ASP A 102 20.43 -0.16 2.75
N ASP A 103 20.00 -1.42 2.66
CA ASP A 103 20.95 -2.50 2.43
C ASP A 103 20.31 -3.70 1.73
N TRP A 104 20.63 -3.87 0.44
CA TRP A 104 20.28 -5.09 -0.30
C TRP A 104 20.99 -6.33 0.28
N ILE A 105 21.99 -6.11 1.14
CA ILE A 105 22.84 -7.14 1.77
C ILE A 105 22.30 -7.55 3.15
N SER A 106 21.61 -6.66 3.88
CA SER A 106 20.99 -7.01 5.16
C SER A 106 19.59 -7.60 4.95
N PRO A 107 19.37 -8.90 5.26
CA PRO A 107 18.10 -9.57 5.00
C PRO A 107 16.99 -9.14 5.96
N ARG A 108 17.31 -8.40 7.03
CA ARG A 108 16.36 -8.05 8.09
C ARG A 108 16.11 -6.56 8.08
N CYS A 109 14.98 -6.18 7.51
CA CYS A 109 14.40 -4.89 7.79
C CYS A 109 14.18 -4.74 9.31
N SER A 110 14.78 -3.72 9.94
CA SER A 110 14.60 -3.40 11.36
C SER A 110 13.52 -2.33 11.53
N GLU A 111 13.76 -1.09 11.16
CA GLU A 111 12.84 0.03 11.47
C GLU A 111 11.95 0.42 10.29
N ARG A 112 12.50 0.46 9.07
CA ARG A 112 11.79 0.84 7.85
C ARG A 112 12.02 -0.19 6.74
N CYS A 113 10.93 -0.76 6.24
CA CYS A 113 10.98 -1.71 5.12
C CYS A 113 10.39 -1.07 3.88
N VAL A 114 11.03 -1.28 2.73
CA VAL A 114 10.39 -1.07 1.44
C VAL A 114 9.63 -2.34 1.05
N VAL A 115 8.49 -2.17 0.38
CA VAL A 115 7.74 -3.27 -0.21
C VAL A 115 8.19 -3.41 -1.65
N CYS A 116 8.64 -4.60 -2.05
CA CYS A 116 9.10 -4.85 -3.42
C CYS A 116 8.66 -6.23 -3.90
N ASP A 117 8.65 -6.45 -5.21
CA ASP A 117 8.45 -7.79 -5.76
C ASP A 117 9.73 -8.65 -5.67
N ALA A 118 9.65 -9.90 -6.15
CA ALA A 118 10.79 -10.82 -6.18
C ALA A 118 11.93 -10.33 -7.09
N LYS A 119 11.65 -9.48 -8.08
CA LYS A 119 12.63 -8.88 -8.99
C LYS A 119 13.27 -7.61 -8.42
N GLY A 120 12.85 -7.18 -7.23
CA GLY A 120 13.33 -5.93 -6.60
C GLY A 120 12.63 -4.68 -7.12
N ILE A 121 11.52 -4.80 -7.84
CA ILE A 121 10.73 -3.66 -8.30
C ILE A 121 9.81 -3.23 -7.16
N CYS A 122 10.03 -2.03 -6.65
CA CYS A 122 9.30 -1.47 -5.52
C CYS A 122 8.23 -0.49 -6.03
N PRO A 123 6.94 -0.68 -5.74
CA PRO A 123 5.87 0.17 -6.27
C PRO A 123 5.73 1.50 -5.51
N GLY A 124 6.67 1.87 -4.64
CA GLY A 124 6.62 3.11 -3.86
C GLY A 124 5.83 2.99 -2.55
N ILE A 125 5.87 1.82 -1.90
CA ILE A 125 5.31 1.62 -0.55
C ILE A 125 6.46 1.29 0.39
N ALA A 126 6.51 1.94 1.54
CA ALA A 126 7.36 1.55 2.67
C ALA A 126 6.56 1.51 3.98
N LEU A 127 7.02 0.69 4.92
CA LEU A 127 6.40 0.49 6.23
C LEU A 127 7.43 0.84 7.31
N SER A 128 7.04 1.65 8.28
CA SER A 128 7.79 1.82 9.53
C SER A 128 7.23 0.89 10.59
N PHE A 129 8.11 0.32 11.40
CA PHE A 129 7.77 -0.52 12.53
C PHE A 129 8.15 0.15 13.84
N SER A 130 7.25 0.13 14.82
CA SER A 130 7.56 0.53 16.20
C SER A 130 8.37 -0.54 16.92
N SER A 131 8.86 -0.21 18.12
CA SER A 131 9.62 -1.11 18.99
C SER A 131 8.88 -2.39 19.38
N ASP A 132 7.54 -2.36 19.37
CA ASP A 132 6.67 -3.53 19.58
C ASP A 132 6.45 -4.38 18.30
N ASN A 133 7.23 -4.14 17.25
CA ASN A 133 7.17 -4.81 15.96
C ASN A 133 5.81 -4.67 15.23
N ARG A 134 5.11 -3.56 15.43
CA ARG A 134 3.87 -3.24 14.70
C ARG A 134 4.09 -2.12 13.69
N VAL A 135 3.30 -2.10 12.62
CA VAL A 135 3.34 -1.06 11.59
C VAL A 135 2.88 0.26 12.23
N SER A 136 3.83 1.16 12.44
CA SER A 136 3.61 2.50 13.02
C SER A 136 3.40 3.56 11.94
N GLY A 137 3.88 3.30 10.71
CA GLY A 137 3.72 4.20 9.58
C GLY A 137 3.62 3.48 8.24
N ILE A 138 2.79 4.01 7.34
CA ILE A 138 2.72 3.59 5.93
C ILE A 138 3.11 4.79 5.09
N HIS A 139 4.17 4.64 4.30
CA HIS A 139 4.70 5.67 3.42
C HIS A 139 4.38 5.29 1.99
N VAL A 140 3.71 6.19 1.29
CA VAL A 140 3.44 6.06 -0.15
C VAL A 140 4.24 7.15 -0.85
N GLN A 141 5.18 6.72 -1.67
CA GLN A 141 6.04 7.61 -2.44
C GLN A 141 5.60 7.64 -3.89
N ARG A 142 5.58 8.84 -4.46
CA ARG A 142 5.48 9.00 -5.91
C ARG A 142 6.80 8.58 -6.54
N ILE A 143 6.73 7.65 -7.49
CA ILE A 143 7.91 7.26 -8.27
C ILE A 143 8.36 8.44 -9.15
N PRO A 144 9.64 8.84 -9.11
CA PRO A 144 10.18 9.91 -9.95
C PRO A 144 9.95 9.68 -11.44
N GLU A 145 9.83 10.78 -12.20
CA GLU A 145 9.56 10.70 -13.64
C GLU A 145 10.74 10.15 -14.45
N ASP A 146 11.96 10.31 -13.97
CA ASP A 146 13.20 9.81 -14.57
C ASP A 146 13.50 8.34 -14.20
N ALA A 147 12.74 7.74 -13.28
CA ALA A 147 12.88 6.34 -12.93
C ALA A 147 12.67 5.41 -14.14
N ALA A 148 13.33 4.25 -14.12
CA ALA A 148 13.24 3.26 -15.19
C ALA A 148 11.77 2.95 -15.55
N PRO A 149 11.40 2.81 -16.85
CA PRO A 149 10.01 2.63 -17.27
C PRO A 149 9.29 1.44 -16.61
N ILE A 150 10.01 0.39 -16.25
CA ILE A 150 9.46 -0.76 -15.53
C ILE A 150 9.01 -0.39 -14.10
N VAL A 151 9.77 0.46 -13.41
CA VAL A 151 9.45 0.95 -12.05
C VAL A 151 8.27 1.91 -12.10
N ARG A 152 8.26 2.85 -13.06
CA ARG A 152 7.14 3.78 -13.27
C ARG A 152 5.82 3.06 -13.57
N ARG A 153 5.86 1.98 -14.36
CA ARG A 153 4.67 1.16 -14.64
C ARG A 153 4.19 0.39 -13.41
N ALA A 154 5.10 0.04 -12.50
CA ALA A 154 4.77 -0.66 -11.25
C ALA A 154 4.28 0.26 -10.12
N ALA A 155 4.38 1.59 -10.28
CA ALA A 155 4.03 2.55 -9.24
C ALA A 155 2.60 2.34 -8.69
N ILE A 156 2.48 2.21 -7.37
CA ILE A 156 1.20 1.94 -6.68
C ILE A 156 0.18 3.04 -6.94
N VAL A 157 0.66 4.27 -7.07
CA VAL A 157 -0.15 5.46 -7.34
C VAL A 157 -1.06 5.27 -8.55
N ARG A 158 -0.63 4.51 -9.58
CA ARG A 158 -1.45 4.23 -10.78
C ARG A 158 -2.72 3.45 -10.49
N LYS A 159 -2.80 2.79 -9.32
CA LYS A 159 -4.01 2.07 -8.87
C LYS A 159 -4.96 2.98 -8.10
N PHE A 160 -4.51 4.13 -7.60
CA PHE A 160 -5.38 5.02 -6.83
C PHE A 160 -6.50 5.60 -7.69
N ARG A 161 -7.56 6.05 -7.03
CA ARG A 161 -8.77 6.56 -7.68
C ARG A 161 -9.06 8.01 -7.31
N GLY A 162 -9.76 8.69 -8.22
CA GLY A 162 -10.29 10.03 -8.00
C GLY A 162 -9.25 11.04 -7.52
N ARG A 163 -9.61 11.80 -6.49
CA ARG A 163 -8.79 12.84 -5.88
C ARG A 163 -7.53 12.30 -5.21
N THR A 164 -7.56 11.07 -4.68
CA THR A 164 -6.34 10.42 -4.17
C THR A 164 -5.31 10.27 -5.27
N TYR A 165 -5.70 9.80 -6.47
CA TYR A 165 -4.79 9.74 -7.61
C TYR A 165 -4.26 11.12 -8.02
N SER A 166 -5.14 12.13 -8.07
CA SER A 166 -4.76 13.50 -8.42
C SER A 166 -3.69 14.07 -7.50
N LEU A 167 -3.78 13.84 -6.19
CA LEU A 167 -2.78 14.32 -5.22
C LEU A 167 -1.38 13.83 -5.58
N PHE A 168 -1.22 12.55 -5.93
CA PHE A 168 0.08 11.99 -6.27
C PHE A 168 0.53 12.34 -7.69
N ASN A 169 -0.38 12.40 -8.66
CA ASN A 169 0.00 12.58 -10.06
C ASN A 169 0.15 14.05 -10.48
N ARG A 170 -0.54 14.98 -9.81
CA ARG A 170 -0.58 16.40 -10.15
C ARG A 170 -0.60 17.24 -8.90
N TYR A 171 0.33 16.96 -7.99
CA TYR A 171 0.45 17.73 -6.75
C TYR A 171 0.53 19.23 -7.05
N SER A 172 -0.23 20.00 -6.29
CA SER A 172 -0.09 21.45 -6.13
C SER A 172 -0.54 21.82 -4.73
N ASN A 173 -0.08 22.97 -4.23
CA ASN A 173 -0.53 23.47 -2.92
C ASN A 173 -2.03 23.71 -2.88
N ASP A 174 -2.64 24.23 -3.96
CA ASP A 174 -4.09 24.44 -4.04
C ASP A 174 -4.87 23.12 -3.98
N LEU A 175 -4.38 22.08 -4.67
CA LEU A 175 -5.00 20.77 -4.62
C LEU A 175 -4.92 20.20 -3.20
N ARG A 176 -3.75 20.26 -2.57
CA ARG A 176 -3.56 19.83 -1.17
C ARG A 176 -4.57 20.53 -0.25
N LEU A 177 -4.62 21.86 -0.29
CA LEU A 177 -5.53 22.67 0.52
C LEU A 177 -7.00 22.31 0.26
N GLY A 178 -7.39 22.08 -0.99
CA GLY A 178 -8.74 21.67 -1.35
C GLY A 178 -9.13 20.24 -0.93
N LEU A 179 -8.15 19.37 -0.66
CA LEU A 179 -8.39 17.98 -0.26
C LEU A 179 -8.39 17.77 1.26
N VAL A 180 -7.45 18.39 1.96
CA VAL A 180 -7.24 18.17 3.40
C VAL A 180 -7.38 19.42 4.26
N GLY A 181 -7.48 20.60 3.65
CA GLY A 181 -7.56 21.88 4.34
C GLY A 181 -6.18 22.40 4.76
N LEU A 182 -6.19 23.34 5.72
CA LEU A 182 -4.98 23.87 6.34
C LEU A 182 -4.30 22.81 7.20
N GLU A 183 -2.98 22.80 7.17
CA GLU A 183 -2.14 21.95 8.00
C GLU A 183 -2.12 22.41 9.47
N ASP A 184 -1.91 21.47 10.40
CA ASP A 184 -1.70 21.78 11.81
C ASP A 184 -0.29 22.34 12.07
N SER A 185 0.68 21.92 11.26
CA SER A 185 2.05 22.46 11.27
C SER A 185 2.71 22.29 9.90
N LYS A 186 3.58 23.24 9.55
CA LYS A 186 4.37 23.25 8.32
C LYS A 186 5.85 23.47 8.65
N ASP A 187 6.72 22.67 8.04
CA ASP A 187 8.17 22.81 8.16
C ASP A 187 8.86 22.32 6.89
N GLU A 188 9.71 23.12 6.24
CA GLU A 188 10.53 22.72 5.06
C GLU A 188 9.85 21.79 4.02
N GLY A 189 8.61 22.09 3.60
CA GLY A 189 7.87 21.26 2.62
C GLY A 189 7.19 20.02 3.21
N VAL A 190 7.26 19.84 4.53
CA VAL A 190 6.49 18.90 5.34
C VAL A 190 5.21 19.58 5.84
N TYR A 191 4.07 19.01 5.52
CA TYR A 191 2.74 19.44 5.95
C TYR A 191 2.12 18.35 6.83
N LYS A 192 1.85 18.65 8.10
CA LYS A 192 1.29 17.68 9.06
C LYS A 192 -0.19 17.96 9.32
N TYR A 193 -0.98 16.89 9.36
CA TYR A 193 -2.40 16.92 9.70
C TYR A 193 -2.67 15.86 10.78
N LEU A 194 -2.51 16.28 12.03
CA LEU A 194 -2.54 15.44 13.23
C LEU A 194 -3.89 14.74 13.36
N ARG A 195 -5.00 15.46 13.06
CA ARG A 195 -6.36 14.90 13.10
C ARG A 195 -6.53 13.70 12.15
N TYR A 196 -5.90 13.75 10.98
CA TYR A 196 -5.98 12.67 10.00
C TYR A 196 -4.91 11.60 10.23
N GLY A 197 -3.89 11.86 11.05
CA GLY A 197 -2.69 11.03 11.10
C GLY A 197 -1.96 11.02 9.75
N LEU A 198 -1.87 12.18 9.09
CA LEU A 198 -1.33 12.35 7.75
C LEU A 198 -0.15 13.31 7.77
N THR A 199 0.93 12.96 7.09
CA THR A 199 2.03 13.88 6.76
C THR A 199 2.26 13.84 5.25
N ILE A 200 2.37 15.01 4.63
CA ILE A 200 2.72 15.16 3.22
C ILE A 200 4.08 15.84 3.14
N PHE A 201 5.07 15.16 2.58
CA PHE A 201 6.37 15.75 2.27
C PHE A 201 6.48 16.01 0.77
N VAL A 202 6.92 17.22 0.43
CA VAL A 202 7.17 17.66 -0.94
C VAL A 202 8.59 18.19 -1.00
N SER A 203 9.45 17.59 -1.84
CA SER A 203 10.82 18.10 -2.00
C SER A 203 10.82 19.47 -2.69
N ALA A 204 11.74 20.33 -2.27
CA ALA A 204 11.99 21.57 -3.00
C ALA A 204 12.53 21.22 -4.39
N ASN A 205 11.84 21.66 -5.44
CA ASN A 205 12.38 21.59 -6.79
C ASN A 205 12.79 23.00 -7.26
N PRO A 206 14.06 23.38 -7.11
CA PRO A 206 14.52 24.73 -7.48
C PRO A 206 14.54 24.97 -9.00
N HIS A 207 14.34 23.94 -9.83
CA HIS A 207 14.53 24.00 -11.28
C HIS A 207 13.33 23.51 -12.09
N GLY A 208 12.18 23.25 -11.47
CA GLY A 208 11.01 22.70 -12.16
C GLY A 208 9.68 23.04 -11.49
N PRO A 209 8.56 22.83 -12.21
CA PRO A 209 7.22 23.07 -11.65
C PRO A 209 6.96 22.13 -10.46
N GLU A 210 6.19 22.58 -9.46
CA GLU A 210 5.88 21.79 -8.24
C GLU A 210 5.35 20.38 -8.54
N CYS A 211 4.68 20.19 -9.68
CA CYS A 211 4.19 18.89 -10.11
C CYS A 211 5.31 17.85 -10.33
N THR A 212 6.57 18.27 -10.41
CA THR A 212 7.76 17.42 -10.57
C THR A 212 8.52 17.18 -9.26
N SER A 213 8.13 17.82 -8.15
CA SER A 213 8.72 17.61 -6.82
C SER A 213 8.41 16.24 -6.24
N ASP A 214 9.38 15.55 -5.66
CA ASP A 214 9.14 14.27 -4.98
C ASP A 214 8.06 14.43 -3.91
N LEU A 215 7.14 13.48 -3.90
CA LEU A 215 6.00 13.49 -3.00
C LEU A 215 5.99 12.20 -2.21
N THR A 216 5.97 12.33 -0.88
CA THR A 216 5.70 11.22 0.02
C THR A 216 4.51 11.57 0.90
N VAL A 217 3.54 10.66 0.95
CA VAL A 217 2.41 10.72 1.87
C VAL A 217 2.59 9.63 2.91
N THR A 218 2.65 10.03 4.17
CA THR A 218 2.82 9.14 5.31
C THR A 218 1.55 9.13 6.15
N PHE A 219 1.06 7.92 6.43
CA PHE A 219 -0.03 7.68 7.38
C PHE A 219 0.57 7.15 8.68
N THR A 220 0.27 7.79 9.80
CA THR A 220 0.65 7.37 11.17
C THR A 220 -0.57 7.38 12.08
N ALA A 221 -0.49 6.82 13.28
CA ALA A 221 -1.60 6.93 14.23
C ALA A 221 -1.95 8.42 14.47
N PRO A 222 -3.24 8.82 14.42
CA PRO A 222 -3.63 10.20 14.70
C PRO A 222 -3.27 10.56 16.14
N GLU A 223 -2.78 11.77 16.35
CA GLU A 223 -2.59 12.26 17.71
C GLU A 223 -3.96 12.53 18.33
N SER A 224 -4.13 12.14 19.59
CA SER A 224 -5.33 12.51 20.34
C SER A 224 -5.29 14.02 20.51
N PRO A 225 -6.33 14.78 20.13
CA PRO A 225 -6.36 16.20 20.44
C PRO A 225 -6.22 16.32 21.97
N CYS A 226 -5.14 16.94 22.43
CA CYS A 226 -5.03 17.30 23.84
C CYS A 226 -6.30 18.07 24.19
N ARG A 227 -7.13 17.51 25.07
CA ARG A 227 -8.27 18.25 25.64
C ARG A 227 -7.64 19.40 26.42
N LYS A 228 -7.61 20.59 25.81
CA LYS A 228 -7.34 21.84 26.50
C LYS A 228 -8.53 22.18 27.38
#